data_AF-A0A1H4US74-F1
#
_entry.id   AF-A0A1H4US74-F1
#
_cell.length_a   1.000
_cell.length_b   1.000
_cell.length_c   1.000
_cell.angle_alpha   90.00
_cell.angle_beta   90.00
_cell.angle_gamma   90.00
#
_symmetry.space_group_name_H-M   'P 1'
#
loop_
_entity.id
_entity.type
_entity.pdbx_description
1 polymer ?
#
loop_
_entity_poly.entity_id
_entity_poly.type
_entity_poly.pdbx_seq_one_letter_code
_entity_poly.pdbx_strand_id
1 'polypeptide(L)'
;MSPTPIWLLDFDGVLNALSKAGGTSYWSDWRSARIDHPHGETNRKGNVIRLPLLWSDTVIAAVDDAVTAGVDVRWLSTWRGDTERLLDVIPGLPELPWLDESILETTAADGLDPSERMYSGPWKVEVAKAYVPDDAPLLWTEDAFEVDVLSESWRRARTGPTTFLRPHPMQGLIRKHVATIEEWVADYAG
;
A
#
# COMPACT_ATOMS: atom_id res chain seq x y z
N MET A 1 13.72 23.46 -6.91
CA MET A 1 13.24 22.17 -7.45
C MET A 1 12.01 21.83 -6.64
N SER A 2 10.91 21.44 -7.28
CA SER A 2 9.73 20.96 -6.52
C SER A 2 10.11 19.69 -5.75
N PRO A 3 9.57 19.47 -4.55
CA PRO A 3 9.79 18.23 -3.81
C PRO A 3 9.27 17.03 -4.62
N THR A 4 9.97 15.91 -4.53
CA THR A 4 9.58 14.66 -5.20
C THR A 4 8.21 14.20 -4.69
N PRO A 5 7.24 13.89 -5.57
CA PRO A 5 5.97 13.33 -5.15
C PRO A 5 6.16 11.92 -4.58
N ILE A 6 5.48 11.62 -3.48
CA ILE A 6 5.59 10.33 -2.77
C ILE A 6 4.25 9.61 -2.80
N TRP A 7 4.28 8.30 -3.09
CA TRP A 7 3.11 7.42 -2.96
C TRP A 7 3.39 6.31 -1.94
N LEU A 8 2.70 6.37 -0.80
CA LEU A 8 2.67 5.29 0.19
C LEU A 8 1.58 4.27 -0.16
N LEU A 9 1.98 3.02 -0.38
CA LEU A 9 1.15 1.98 -0.97
C LEU A 9 1.00 0.79 -0.03
N ASP A 10 -0.22 0.50 0.44
CA ASP A 10 -0.51 -0.81 1.02
C ASP A 10 -0.80 -1.87 -0.05
N PHE A 11 -0.72 -3.13 0.31
CA PHE A 11 -0.95 -4.27 -0.56
C PHE A 11 -2.32 -4.91 -0.36
N ASP A 12 -2.57 -5.52 0.80
CA ASP A 12 -3.86 -6.14 1.11
C ASP A 12 -4.97 -5.09 1.20
N GLY A 13 -6.14 -5.40 0.65
CA GLY A 13 -7.27 -4.46 0.60
C GLY A 13 -7.11 -3.30 -0.39
N VAL A 14 -5.91 -3.12 -0.96
CA VAL A 14 -5.57 -2.06 -1.93
C VAL A 14 -5.26 -2.65 -3.30
N LEU A 15 -4.08 -3.25 -3.50
CA LEU A 15 -3.75 -3.96 -4.74
C LEU A 15 -4.34 -5.37 -4.73
N ASN A 16 -4.22 -6.06 -3.59
CA ASN A 16 -4.79 -7.39 -3.38
C ASN A 16 -6.20 -7.27 -2.80
N ALA A 17 -7.21 -7.42 -3.64
CA ALA A 17 -8.59 -7.42 -3.18
C ALA A 17 -8.88 -8.68 -2.35
N LEU A 18 -9.54 -8.51 -1.20
CA LEU A 18 -9.85 -9.65 -0.32
C LEU A 18 -11.03 -10.51 -0.81
N SER A 19 -11.69 -10.14 -1.93
CA SER A 19 -12.78 -10.93 -2.53
C SER A 19 -12.95 -10.74 -4.03
N LYS A 20 -13.15 -11.85 -4.76
CA LYS A 20 -13.49 -11.85 -6.19
C LYS A 20 -14.90 -11.36 -6.49
N ALA A 21 -15.82 -11.48 -5.53
CA ALA A 21 -17.25 -11.26 -5.76
C ALA A 21 -17.58 -9.80 -6.10
N GLY A 22 -16.86 -8.84 -5.49
CA GLY A 22 -16.97 -7.42 -5.84
C GLY A 22 -16.10 -7.05 -7.03
N GLY A 23 -14.87 -7.59 -7.08
CA GLY A 23 -13.85 -7.21 -8.07
C GLY A 23 -14.34 -7.25 -9.52
N THR A 24 -14.92 -8.36 -9.97
CA THR A 24 -15.27 -8.54 -11.41
C THR A 24 -16.24 -7.50 -11.97
N SER A 25 -16.99 -6.80 -11.11
CA SER A 25 -17.83 -5.67 -11.52
C SER A 25 -17.02 -4.39 -11.84
N TYR A 26 -15.82 -4.27 -11.26
CA TYR A 26 -14.93 -3.11 -11.38
C TYR A 26 -13.83 -3.28 -12.42
N TRP A 27 -13.37 -4.50 -12.68
CA TRP A 27 -12.36 -4.76 -13.70
C TRP A 27 -12.65 -6.06 -14.45
N SER A 28 -12.37 -6.08 -15.76
CA SER A 28 -12.51 -7.27 -16.61
C SER A 28 -11.24 -8.14 -16.65
N ASP A 29 -10.12 -7.62 -16.15
CA ASP A 29 -8.78 -8.19 -16.25
C ASP A 29 -8.27 -8.74 -14.91
N TRP A 30 -9.17 -9.12 -13.99
CA TRP A 30 -8.76 -9.73 -12.73
C TRP A 30 -7.95 -11.00 -12.95
N ARG A 31 -6.82 -11.05 -12.26
CA ARG A 31 -5.95 -12.21 -12.13
C ARG A 31 -6.00 -12.75 -10.72
N SER A 32 -5.56 -13.99 -10.56
CA SER A 32 -5.39 -14.55 -9.23
C SER A 32 -4.29 -15.58 -9.20
N ALA A 33 -3.60 -15.62 -8.06
CA ALA A 33 -2.60 -16.62 -7.76
C ALA A 33 -2.75 -17.04 -6.30
N ARG A 34 -1.86 -17.93 -5.86
CA ARG A 34 -1.66 -18.22 -4.45
C ARG A 34 -0.18 -18.29 -4.17
N ILE A 35 0.22 -17.75 -3.03
CA ILE A 35 1.58 -17.89 -2.53
C ILE A 35 1.57 -18.60 -1.20
N ASP A 36 2.66 -19.26 -0.88
CA ASP A 36 2.82 -19.89 0.43
C ASP A 36 3.04 -18.82 1.49
N HIS A 37 2.41 -19.00 2.65
CA HIS A 37 2.57 -18.09 3.79
C HIS A 37 4.06 -17.88 4.06
N PRO A 38 4.55 -16.64 4.15
CA PRO A 38 5.99 -16.35 4.25
C PRO A 38 6.67 -17.03 5.44
N HIS A 39 5.96 -17.15 6.56
CA HIS A 39 6.47 -17.83 7.75
C HIS A 39 6.18 -19.34 7.80
N GLY A 40 5.75 -19.93 6.68
CA GLY A 40 5.52 -21.38 6.57
C GLY A 40 4.39 -21.91 7.45
N GLU A 41 3.44 -21.05 7.84
CA GLU A 41 2.33 -21.45 8.70
C GLU A 41 1.55 -22.60 8.07
N THR A 42 1.16 -23.57 8.89
CA THR A 42 0.42 -24.75 8.45
C THR A 42 -1.00 -24.75 8.99
N ASN A 43 -1.96 -25.24 8.19
CA ASN A 43 -3.31 -25.49 8.68
C ASN A 43 -3.35 -26.70 9.64
N ARG A 44 -4.53 -26.97 10.23
CA ARG A 44 -4.75 -28.10 11.16
C ARG A 44 -4.40 -29.48 10.60
N LYS A 45 -4.22 -29.62 9.28
CA LYS A 45 -3.85 -30.86 8.60
C LYS A 45 -2.35 -30.93 8.25
N GLY A 46 -1.55 -29.96 8.71
CA GLY A 46 -0.11 -29.90 8.45
C GLY A 46 0.28 -29.41 7.05
N ASN A 47 -0.67 -28.91 6.24
CA ASN A 47 -0.35 -28.34 4.93
C ASN A 47 -0.05 -26.85 5.07
N VAL A 48 0.96 -26.36 4.34
CA VAL A 48 1.29 -24.93 4.26
C VAL A 48 0.07 -24.13 3.84
N ILE A 49 -0.21 -23.05 4.59
CA ILE A 49 -1.26 -22.09 4.29
C ILE A 49 -0.85 -21.33 3.04
N ARG A 50 -1.77 -21.25 2.08
CA ARG A 50 -1.55 -20.51 0.83
C ARG A 50 -2.44 -19.27 0.81
N LEU A 51 -1.82 -18.11 0.85
CA LEU A 51 -2.47 -16.81 0.80
C LEU A 51 -3.04 -16.57 -0.62
N PRO A 52 -4.32 -16.22 -0.76
CA PRO A 52 -4.89 -15.89 -2.05
C PRO A 52 -4.44 -14.49 -2.48
N LEU A 53 -4.03 -14.37 -3.75
CA LEU A 53 -3.77 -13.09 -4.41
C LEU A 53 -4.84 -12.86 -5.48
N LEU A 54 -5.31 -11.62 -5.57
CA LEU A 54 -6.32 -11.15 -6.49
C LEU A 54 -6.02 -9.70 -6.86
N TRP A 55 -5.63 -9.45 -8.10
CA TRP A 55 -5.25 -8.12 -8.60
C TRP A 55 -5.81 -7.87 -10.01
N SER A 56 -5.86 -6.62 -10.43
CA SER A 56 -6.16 -6.21 -11.81
C SER A 56 -4.87 -5.77 -12.49
N ASP A 57 -4.61 -6.23 -13.71
CA ASP A 57 -3.43 -5.81 -14.48
C ASP A 57 -3.46 -4.28 -14.72
N THR A 58 -4.65 -3.67 -14.85
CA THR A 58 -4.82 -2.22 -14.94
C THR A 58 -4.34 -1.49 -13.69
N VAL A 59 -4.62 -2.03 -12.51
CA VAL A 59 -4.17 -1.43 -11.24
C VAL A 59 -2.65 -1.53 -11.12
N ILE A 60 -2.05 -2.65 -11.55
CA ILE A 60 -0.59 -2.83 -11.55
C ILE A 60 0.09 -1.85 -12.51
N ALA A 61 -0.47 -1.67 -13.72
CA ALA A 61 0.02 -0.70 -14.68
C ALA A 61 0.02 0.73 -14.13
N ALA A 62 -1.01 1.14 -13.39
CA ALA A 62 -1.05 2.46 -12.76
C ALA A 62 0.09 2.68 -11.73
N VAL A 63 0.54 1.63 -11.06
CA VAL A 63 1.70 1.70 -10.15
C VAL A 63 2.99 1.83 -10.96
N ASP A 64 3.17 1.03 -12.00
CA ASP A 64 4.33 1.08 -12.90
C ASP A 64 4.46 2.43 -13.61
N ASP A 65 3.35 2.97 -14.10
CA ASP A 65 3.27 4.29 -14.73
C ASP A 65 3.69 5.41 -13.77
N ALA A 66 3.27 5.34 -12.50
CA ALA A 66 3.68 6.31 -11.47
C ALA A 66 5.19 6.25 -11.20
N VAL A 67 5.75 5.04 -11.06
CA VAL A 67 7.20 4.86 -10.91
C VAL A 67 7.95 5.41 -12.12
N THR A 68 7.48 5.09 -13.33
CA THR A 68 8.07 5.56 -14.60
C THR A 68 8.01 7.08 -14.73
N ALA A 69 6.95 7.72 -14.22
CA ALA A 69 6.81 9.17 -14.16
C ALA A 69 7.70 9.84 -13.09
N GLY A 70 8.43 9.07 -12.27
CA GLY A 70 9.34 9.59 -11.26
C GLY A 70 8.72 9.82 -9.89
N VAL A 71 7.56 9.23 -9.60
CA VAL A 71 7.00 9.19 -8.24
C VAL A 71 7.82 8.24 -7.36
N ASP A 72 8.14 8.67 -6.14
CA ASP A 72 8.74 7.79 -5.13
C ASP A 72 7.65 6.91 -4.51
N VAL A 73 7.38 5.77 -5.15
CA VAL A 73 6.40 4.79 -4.68
C VAL A 73 7.05 3.84 -3.68
N ARG A 74 6.47 3.70 -2.49
CA ARG A 74 6.99 2.87 -1.40
C ARG A 74 5.91 1.97 -0.83
N TRP A 75 6.25 0.72 -0.55
CA TRP A 75 5.36 -0.12 0.25
C TRP A 75 5.28 0.43 1.67
N LEU A 76 4.08 0.68 2.15
CA LEU A 76 3.77 0.86 3.56
C LEU A 76 2.73 -0.19 3.94
N SER A 77 3.19 -1.44 3.93
CA SER A 77 2.35 -2.63 4.06
C SER A 77 2.81 -3.52 5.20
N THR A 78 1.87 -4.25 5.80
CA THR A 78 2.18 -5.32 6.76
C THR A 78 2.95 -6.48 6.12
N TRP A 79 2.97 -6.57 4.79
CA TRP A 79 3.80 -7.52 4.05
C TRP A 79 5.30 -7.22 4.16
N ARG A 80 5.70 -5.96 4.38
CA ARG A 80 7.11 -5.56 4.57
C ARG A 80 8.01 -6.17 3.48
N GLY A 81 9.12 -6.80 3.87
CA GLY A 81 10.04 -7.48 2.94
C GLY A 81 9.44 -8.66 2.18
N ASP A 82 8.32 -9.25 2.63
CA ASP A 82 7.65 -10.32 1.87
C ASP A 82 7.03 -9.81 0.54
N THR A 83 6.96 -8.50 0.34
CA THR A 83 6.57 -7.89 -0.94
C THR A 83 7.51 -8.25 -2.09
N GLU A 84 8.78 -8.56 -1.83
CA GLU A 84 9.72 -9.03 -2.87
C GLU A 84 9.22 -10.29 -3.58
N ARG A 85 8.52 -11.17 -2.84
CA ARG A 85 7.97 -12.43 -3.37
C ARG A 85 6.82 -12.21 -4.36
N LEU A 86 6.24 -11.00 -4.39
CA LEU A 86 5.16 -10.65 -5.31
C LEU A 86 5.65 -10.48 -6.74
N LEU A 87 6.92 -10.11 -6.94
CA LEU A 87 7.52 -9.88 -8.26
C LEU A 87 7.51 -11.16 -9.13
N ASP A 88 7.64 -12.32 -8.50
CA ASP A 88 7.58 -13.62 -9.19
C ASP A 88 6.16 -14.03 -9.60
N VAL A 89 5.14 -13.36 -9.05
CA VAL A 89 3.75 -13.83 -9.09
C VAL A 89 2.83 -12.84 -9.81
N ILE A 90 3.14 -11.55 -9.76
CA ILE A 90 2.36 -10.45 -10.34
C ILE A 90 3.18 -9.84 -11.48
N PRO A 91 2.93 -10.25 -12.74
CA PRO A 91 3.63 -9.68 -13.89
C PRO A 91 3.40 -8.17 -13.99
N GLY A 92 4.48 -7.43 -14.26
CA GLY A 92 4.44 -5.97 -14.43
C GLY A 92 4.43 -5.18 -13.12
N LEU A 93 4.46 -5.83 -11.95
CA LEU A 93 4.66 -5.12 -10.69
C LEU A 93 6.11 -4.60 -10.61
N PRO A 94 6.35 -3.29 -10.46
CA PRO A 94 7.69 -2.76 -10.27
C PRO A 94 8.29 -3.21 -8.93
N GLU A 95 9.62 -3.29 -8.88
CA GLU A 95 10.34 -3.43 -7.62
C GLU A 95 10.24 -2.11 -6.84
N LEU A 96 9.60 -2.16 -5.67
CA LEU A 96 9.42 -1.00 -4.80
C LEU A 96 10.11 -1.23 -3.45
N PRO A 97 10.82 -0.24 -2.90
CA PRO A 97 11.32 -0.33 -1.53
C PRO A 97 10.16 -0.35 -0.53
N TRP A 98 10.29 -1.09 0.56
CA TRP A 98 9.34 -1.03 1.68
C TRP A 98 9.82 -0.12 2.81
N LEU A 99 8.85 0.41 3.54
CA LEU A 99 9.04 1.15 4.77
C LEU A 99 8.45 0.36 5.94
N ASP A 100 9.14 0.38 7.06
CA ASP A 100 8.70 -0.19 8.32
C ASP A 100 9.26 0.66 9.48
N GLU A 101 9.03 0.22 10.71
CA GLU A 101 9.39 0.95 11.92
C GLU A 101 10.91 1.12 12.11
N SER A 102 11.74 0.44 11.30
CA SER A 102 13.21 0.58 11.38
C SER A 102 13.71 1.97 11.02
N ILE A 103 12.90 2.79 10.34
CA ILE A 103 13.25 4.20 10.04
C ILE A 103 12.99 5.14 11.22
N LEU A 104 12.28 4.68 12.26
CA LEU A 104 11.95 5.49 13.43
C LEU A 104 13.14 5.56 14.39
N GLU A 105 13.29 6.70 15.06
CA GLU A 105 14.19 6.78 16.22
C GLU A 105 13.70 5.81 17.30
N THR A 106 14.63 5.17 18.05
CA THR A 106 14.31 4.09 18.99
C THR A 106 13.21 4.45 20.00
N THR A 107 13.19 5.69 20.51
CA THR A 107 12.15 6.14 21.45
C THR A 107 10.78 6.34 20.82
N ALA A 108 10.70 6.55 19.51
CA ALA A 108 9.46 6.65 18.76
C ALA A 108 8.92 5.27 18.34
N ALA A 109 9.77 4.25 18.31
CA ALA A 109 9.39 2.86 18.02
C ALA A 109 8.81 2.10 19.26
N ASP A 110 9.05 2.61 20.48
CA ASP A 110 8.60 1.97 21.72
C ASP A 110 7.06 1.80 21.75
N GLY A 111 6.61 0.54 21.82
CA GLY A 111 5.19 0.17 21.88
C GLY A 111 4.44 0.21 20.54
N LEU A 112 5.17 0.27 19.42
CA LEU A 112 4.64 0.14 18.06
C LEU A 112 4.89 -1.25 17.44
N ASP A 113 5.46 -2.21 18.19
CA ASP A 113 5.63 -3.58 17.71
C ASP A 113 4.25 -4.17 17.32
N PRO A 114 4.03 -4.51 16.04
CA PRO A 114 2.75 -5.07 15.60
C PRO A 114 2.45 -6.45 16.19
N SER A 115 3.47 -7.15 16.72
CA SER A 115 3.29 -8.40 17.46
C SER A 115 2.74 -8.18 18.88
N GLU A 116 2.98 -7.00 19.47
CA GLU A 116 2.45 -6.62 20.78
C GLU A 116 1.07 -5.95 20.69
N ARG A 117 0.79 -5.27 19.58
CA ARG A 117 -0.49 -4.65 19.29
C ARG A 117 -0.90 -5.06 17.88
N MET A 118 -1.87 -5.97 17.79
CA MET A 118 -2.53 -6.49 16.56
C MET A 118 -3.18 -5.43 15.64
N TYR A 119 -2.68 -4.19 15.63
CA TYR A 119 -3.23 -3.04 14.94
C TYR A 119 -2.14 -2.42 14.08
N SER A 120 -2.27 -2.58 12.77
CA SER A 120 -1.35 -2.03 11.76
C SER A 120 -1.40 -0.50 11.66
N GLY A 121 -2.36 0.15 12.34
CA GLY A 121 -2.64 1.57 12.21
C GLY A 121 -1.54 2.50 12.73
N PRO A 122 -1.20 2.44 14.03
CA PRO A 122 -0.33 3.44 14.66
C PRO A 122 1.08 3.51 14.05
N TRP A 123 1.71 2.36 13.79
CA TRP A 123 3.08 2.33 13.28
C TRP A 123 3.19 2.92 11.87
N LYS A 124 2.24 2.62 10.98
CA LYS A 124 2.22 3.16 9.62
C LYS A 124 2.13 4.68 9.63
N VAL A 125 1.35 5.25 10.55
CA VAL A 125 1.23 6.71 10.69
C VAL A 125 2.54 7.34 11.15
N GLU A 126 3.23 6.75 12.12
CA GLU A 126 4.54 7.28 12.56
C GLU A 126 5.62 7.12 11.49
N VAL A 127 5.64 6.01 10.76
CA VAL A 127 6.54 5.80 9.60
C VAL A 127 6.26 6.83 8.51
N ALA A 128 4.99 7.08 8.18
CA ALA A 128 4.61 8.09 7.19
C ALA A 128 5.07 9.50 7.62
N LYS A 129 4.91 9.86 8.90
CA LYS A 129 5.40 11.13 9.46
C LYS A 129 6.92 11.27 9.36
N ALA A 130 7.65 10.20 9.65
CA ALA A 130 9.12 10.21 9.61
C ALA A 130 9.66 10.27 8.18
N TYR A 131 8.98 9.62 7.22
CA TYR A 131 9.45 9.51 5.85
C TYR A 131 9.07 10.70 4.96
N VAL A 132 7.83 11.19 5.06
CA VAL A 132 7.27 12.12 4.07
C VAL A 132 7.56 13.58 4.47
N PRO A 133 8.36 14.35 3.71
CA PRO A 133 8.59 15.77 3.98
C PRO A 133 7.28 16.56 4.03
N ASP A 134 7.23 17.61 4.86
CA ASP A 134 6.01 18.38 5.11
C ASP A 134 5.45 19.11 3.88
N ASP A 135 6.28 19.39 2.88
CA ASP A 135 5.95 20.11 1.64
C ASP A 135 5.81 19.22 0.42
N ALA A 136 6.15 17.93 0.52
CA ALA A 136 6.03 16.97 -0.58
C ALA A 136 4.56 16.62 -0.89
N PRO A 137 4.15 16.53 -2.17
CA PRO A 137 2.90 15.89 -2.55
C PRO A 137 2.87 14.45 -2.05
N LEU A 138 1.78 14.08 -1.36
CA LEU A 138 1.57 12.74 -0.83
C LEU A 138 0.31 12.13 -1.43
N LEU A 139 0.46 10.96 -2.04
CA LEU A 139 -0.62 10.00 -2.28
C LEU A 139 -0.49 8.86 -1.28
N TRP A 140 -1.56 8.52 -0.57
CA TRP A 140 -1.55 7.39 0.34
C TRP A 140 -2.78 6.51 0.12
N THR A 141 -2.55 5.28 -0.33
CA THR A 141 -3.57 4.26 -0.57
C THR A 141 -3.53 3.20 0.53
N GLU A 142 -4.60 3.12 1.32
CA GLU A 142 -4.67 2.32 2.53
C GLU A 142 -6.14 2.00 2.84
N ASP A 143 -6.48 0.73 3.08
CA ASP A 143 -7.88 0.33 3.31
C ASP A 143 -8.30 0.47 4.78
N ALA A 144 -7.34 0.45 5.72
CA ALA A 144 -7.61 0.47 7.14
C ALA A 144 -8.23 1.81 7.59
N PHE A 145 -9.45 1.73 8.13
CA PHE A 145 -10.13 2.90 8.71
C PHE A 145 -9.35 3.52 9.88
N GLU A 146 -8.62 2.71 10.65
CA GLU A 146 -7.82 3.20 11.76
C GLU A 146 -6.69 4.13 11.30
N VAL A 147 -5.98 3.79 10.22
CA VAL A 147 -4.94 4.67 9.64
C VAL A 147 -5.55 5.99 9.19
N ASP A 148 -6.72 5.97 8.57
CA ASP A 148 -7.44 7.16 8.14
C ASP A 148 -7.72 8.10 9.33
N VAL A 149 -8.24 7.55 10.43
CA VAL A 149 -8.54 8.32 11.65
C VAL A 149 -7.27 8.83 12.33
N LEU A 150 -6.24 8.00 12.47
CA LEU A 150 -5.01 8.34 13.19
C LEU A 150 -4.14 9.34 12.42
N SER A 151 -4.17 9.31 11.09
CA SER A 151 -3.38 10.22 10.24
C SER A 151 -4.03 11.58 10.05
N GLU A 152 -5.35 11.73 10.29
CA GLU A 152 -6.11 12.93 9.92
C GLU A 152 -5.52 14.24 10.46
N SER A 153 -5.14 14.28 11.74
CA SER A 153 -4.58 15.49 12.34
C SER A 153 -3.24 15.88 11.73
N TRP A 154 -2.38 14.89 11.46
CA TRP A 154 -1.11 15.10 10.78
C TRP A 154 -1.32 15.54 9.32
N ARG A 155 -2.19 14.87 8.56
CA ARG A 155 -2.51 15.24 7.17
C ARG A 155 -2.99 16.69 7.06
N ARG A 156 -3.80 17.16 8.01
CA ARG A 156 -4.26 18.57 8.05
C ARG A 156 -3.18 19.57 8.41
N ALA A 157 -2.15 19.15 9.14
CA ALA A 157 -1.05 20.02 9.55
C ALA A 157 0.04 20.16 8.49
N ARG A 158 0.10 19.23 7.52
CA ARG A 158 1.07 19.27 6.40
C ARG A 158 0.85 20.48 5.51
N THR A 159 1.94 20.94 4.89
CA THR A 159 1.92 22.06 3.92
C THR A 159 1.79 21.59 2.48
N GLY A 160 2.28 20.38 2.17
CA GLY A 160 2.17 19.74 0.87
C GLY A 160 0.78 19.12 0.63
N PRO A 161 0.33 19.05 -0.64
CA PRO A 161 -0.96 18.46 -0.96
C PRO A 161 -0.96 16.97 -0.57
N THR A 162 -2.06 16.53 0.03
CA THR A 162 -2.22 15.14 0.48
C THR A 162 -3.52 14.56 -0.07
N THR A 163 -3.41 13.53 -0.90
CA THR A 163 -4.52 12.72 -1.40
C THR A 163 -4.52 11.39 -0.67
N PHE A 164 -5.58 11.10 0.08
CA PHE A 164 -5.76 9.81 0.73
C PHE A 164 -6.88 9.01 0.06
N LEU A 165 -6.56 7.80 -0.37
CA LEU A 165 -7.51 6.89 -1.01
C LEU A 165 -7.72 5.68 -0.10
N ARG A 166 -8.95 5.55 0.39
CA ARG A 166 -9.38 4.40 1.19
C ARG A 166 -10.28 3.47 0.38
N PRO A 167 -9.73 2.50 -0.35
CA PRO A 167 -10.55 1.51 -1.03
C PRO A 167 -11.32 0.65 -0.03
N HIS A 168 -12.39 0.02 -0.51
CA HIS A 168 -13.03 -1.04 0.26
C HIS A 168 -12.19 -2.32 0.13
N PRO A 169 -11.76 -2.98 1.22
CA PRO A 169 -10.80 -4.08 1.15
C PRO A 169 -11.23 -5.24 0.25
N MET A 170 -12.52 -5.56 0.27
CA MET A 170 -13.09 -6.62 -0.58
C MET A 170 -13.05 -6.30 -2.08
N GLN A 171 -12.75 -5.06 -2.47
CA GLN A 171 -12.76 -4.60 -3.86
C GLN A 171 -11.37 -4.20 -4.36
N GLY A 172 -10.47 -3.79 -3.47
CA GLY A 172 -9.21 -3.16 -3.85
C GLY A 172 -9.42 -1.79 -4.51
N LEU A 173 -8.41 -1.33 -5.23
CA LEU A 173 -8.53 -0.16 -6.09
C LEU A 173 -9.48 -0.46 -7.26
N ILE A 174 -10.44 0.45 -7.47
CA ILE A 174 -11.43 0.38 -8.55
C ILE A 174 -11.21 1.54 -9.51
N ARG A 175 -11.91 1.54 -10.65
CA ARG A 175 -11.79 2.56 -11.71
C ARG A 175 -11.69 4.00 -11.21
N LYS A 176 -12.57 4.40 -10.28
CA LYS A 176 -12.55 5.77 -9.73
C LYS A 176 -11.26 6.09 -8.97
N HIS A 177 -10.67 5.12 -8.27
CA HIS A 177 -9.42 5.32 -7.54
C HIS A 177 -8.26 5.41 -8.52
N VAL A 178 -8.21 4.54 -9.53
CA VAL A 178 -7.17 4.58 -10.57
C VAL A 178 -7.22 5.90 -11.33
N ALA A 179 -8.40 6.39 -11.71
CA ALA A 179 -8.52 7.71 -12.32
C ALA A 179 -7.97 8.84 -11.43
N THR A 180 -8.24 8.80 -10.12
CA THR A 180 -7.65 9.77 -9.17
C THR A 180 -6.13 9.63 -9.05
N ILE A 181 -5.59 8.41 -9.12
CA ILE A 181 -4.14 8.16 -9.11
C ILE A 181 -3.51 8.74 -10.38
N GLU A 182 -4.08 8.45 -11.55
CA GLU A 182 -3.60 8.95 -12.84
C GLU A 182 -3.62 10.49 -12.90
N GLU A 183 -4.71 11.11 -12.45
CA GLU A 183 -4.82 12.58 -12.33
C GLU A 183 -3.76 13.14 -11.38
N TRP A 184 -3.58 12.52 -10.21
CA TRP A 184 -2.58 12.95 -9.24
C TRP A 184 -1.15 12.80 -9.79
N VAL A 185 -0.84 11.71 -10.47
CA VAL A 185 0.46 11.51 -11.12
C VAL A 185 0.68 12.61 -12.17
N ALA A 186 -0.31 12.91 -13.03
CA ALA A 186 -0.19 13.97 -14.03
C ALA A 186 0.02 15.38 -13.43
N ASP A 187 -0.53 15.63 -12.24
CA ASP A 187 -0.40 16.93 -11.56
C ASP A 187 0.97 17.12 -10.88
N TYR A 188 1.61 16.04 -10.41
CA TYR A 188 2.79 16.14 -9.54
C TYR A 188 4.05 15.44 -10.04
N ALA A 189 3.94 14.45 -10.93
CA ALA A 189 5.06 13.79 -11.58
C ALA A 189 5.41 14.56 -12.86
N GLY A 190 6.54 15.26 -12.84
CA GLY A 190 6.91 16.31 -13.81
C GLY A 190 7.16 15.83 -15.24
#